data_AF-A0A2L2Y5Q6-F1
#
_entry.id   AF-A0A2L2Y5Q6-F1
#
_cell.length_a   1.000
_cell.length_b   1.000
_cell.length_c   1.000
_cell.angle_alpha   90.00
_cell.angle_beta   90.00
_cell.angle_gamma   90.00
#
_symmetry.space_group_name_H-M   'P 1'
#
loop_
_entity.id
_entity.type
_entity.pdbx_description
1 polymer ?
#
loop_
_entity_poly.entity_id
_entity_poly.type
_entity_poly.pdbx_seq_one_letter_code
_entity_poly.pdbx_strand_id
1 'polypeptide(L)'
;ILAILTFVSFTECKLPNIIIMLMDDMGWGDLGVFGEPSKETPNLDQMALEGTVLTDFYTANPLCSPSRAALLTGRLPIRNGFYTDNAHARNAYTPQEIMGGITSEILLPELLKKSGTIPAGQVSHQASTVMDLFTTSLKIASLDIPKDRVVDGIDLMPALAQDKNKERPIFYYRGNELMAVRYGLYKSHFWCWTNSYEEFKQGIDFCPGMDLKGVTSHEQLNHTAQPILFHLGRDPGEKYQISPKSSEYKAAMNEIMREVEMHKKTMIKGTPQLNMCDQAVMHWSPPGCKILNDCLKPPASKPYKCDWPH
;
A
#
# COMPACT_ATOMS: atom_id res chain seq x y z
N ILE A 1 -43.73 24.05 -37.55
CA ILE A 1 -42.80 23.58 -36.50
C ILE A 1 -42.49 22.12 -36.83
N LEU A 2 -41.21 21.75 -37.00
CA LEU A 2 -40.81 20.39 -37.33
C LEU A 2 -39.83 19.90 -36.26
N ALA A 3 -40.27 18.95 -35.42
CA ALA A 3 -39.45 18.40 -34.35
C ALA A 3 -38.78 17.10 -34.83
N ILE A 4 -37.49 17.17 -35.17
CA ILE A 4 -36.71 15.98 -35.51
C ILE A 4 -36.21 15.34 -34.20
N LEU A 5 -36.91 14.32 -33.73
CA LEU A 5 -36.49 13.47 -32.62
C LEU A 5 -35.48 12.43 -33.12
N THR A 6 -34.20 12.78 -33.17
CA THR A 6 -33.11 11.81 -33.33
C THR A 6 -32.98 10.98 -32.06
N PHE A 7 -33.56 9.78 -32.06
CA PHE A 7 -33.22 8.76 -31.07
C PHE A 7 -31.78 8.30 -31.28
N VAL A 8 -30.86 8.85 -30.50
CA VAL A 8 -29.49 8.31 -30.40
C VAL A 8 -29.59 6.97 -29.69
N SER A 9 -29.38 5.89 -30.43
CA SER A 9 -29.19 4.58 -29.83
C SER A 9 -27.92 4.62 -28.99
N PHE A 10 -28.03 4.44 -27.68
CA PHE A 10 -26.85 4.19 -26.84
C PHE A 10 -26.25 2.86 -27.29
N THR A 11 -25.05 2.92 -27.88
CA THR A 11 -24.18 1.75 -28.08
C THR A 11 -24.09 0.98 -26.78
N GLU A 12 -24.03 -0.36 -26.85
CA GLU A 12 -23.82 -1.22 -25.67
C GLU A 12 -22.76 -0.58 -24.76
N CYS A 13 -23.10 -0.26 -23.50
CA CYS A 13 -22.16 0.30 -22.54
C CYS A 13 -21.24 -0.83 -22.04
N LYS A 14 -20.44 -1.35 -22.98
CA LYS A 14 -19.61 -2.53 -22.85
C LYS A 14 -18.34 -2.15 -22.13
N LEU A 15 -18.49 -2.04 -20.81
CA LEU A 15 -17.45 -2.10 -19.79
C LEU A 15 -16.09 -2.58 -20.38
N PRO A 16 -15.06 -1.69 -20.44
CA PRO A 16 -13.67 -2.01 -20.80
C PRO A 16 -12.94 -2.95 -19.81
N ASN A 17 -11.76 -3.46 -20.15
CA ASN A 17 -11.06 -4.43 -19.28
C ASN A 17 -10.13 -3.72 -18.27
N ILE A 18 -10.10 -4.21 -17.03
CA ILE A 18 -9.17 -3.73 -15.98
C ILE A 18 -7.96 -4.65 -15.94
N ILE A 19 -6.76 -4.09 -16.08
CA ILE A 19 -5.49 -4.81 -15.98
C ILE A 19 -4.65 -4.09 -14.94
N ILE A 20 -4.23 -4.81 -13.88
CA ILE A 20 -3.38 -4.27 -12.81
C ILE A 20 -2.01 -4.96 -12.94
N MET A 21 -1.01 -4.20 -13.37
CA MET A 21 0.37 -4.67 -13.46
C MET A 21 1.09 -4.33 -12.14
N LEU A 22 1.10 -5.27 -11.20
CA LEU A 22 1.79 -5.12 -9.91
C LEU A 22 3.17 -5.77 -9.98
N MET A 23 4.23 -4.96 -9.87
CA MET A 23 5.61 -5.42 -9.75
C MET A 23 5.89 -5.96 -8.32
N ASP A 24 6.93 -6.77 -8.14
CA ASP A 24 7.56 -7.01 -6.83
C ASP A 24 8.86 -6.19 -6.78
N ASP A 25 9.17 -5.62 -5.61
CA ASP A 25 10.41 -4.93 -5.22
C ASP A 25 10.98 -3.82 -6.14
N MET A 26 10.21 -3.34 -7.14
CA MET A 26 10.56 -2.18 -7.97
C MET A 26 10.43 -0.85 -7.21
N GLY A 27 11.45 -0.01 -7.29
CA GLY A 27 11.53 1.33 -6.69
C GLY A 27 10.94 2.45 -7.54
N TRP A 28 10.79 3.63 -6.94
CA TRP A 28 10.28 4.84 -7.63
C TRP A 28 11.23 5.35 -8.72
N GLY A 29 12.54 5.14 -8.56
CA GLY A 29 13.58 5.63 -9.46
C GLY A 29 13.95 4.68 -10.60
N ASP A 30 13.23 3.56 -10.76
CA ASP A 30 13.64 2.45 -11.63
C ASP A 30 13.17 2.60 -13.09
N LEU A 31 12.35 3.62 -13.39
CA LEU A 31 11.86 3.91 -14.74
C LEU A 31 12.53 5.16 -15.34
N GLY A 32 12.83 5.13 -16.64
CA GLY A 32 13.39 6.25 -17.39
C GLY A 32 12.51 7.51 -17.34
N VAL A 33 11.19 7.35 -17.27
CA VAL A 33 10.22 8.45 -17.07
C VAL A 33 10.27 9.06 -15.66
N PHE A 34 10.69 8.32 -14.64
CA PHE A 34 10.96 8.85 -13.29
C PHE A 34 12.41 9.34 -13.09
N GLY A 35 13.25 9.21 -14.12
CA GLY A 35 14.61 9.76 -14.14
C GLY A 35 15.73 8.73 -13.96
N GLU A 36 15.46 7.43 -14.14
CA GLU A 36 16.51 6.41 -14.21
C GLU A 36 17.55 6.79 -15.31
N PRO A 37 18.85 6.86 -15.01
CA PRO A 37 19.85 7.37 -15.95
C PRO A 37 20.02 6.58 -17.27
N SER A 38 19.79 5.27 -17.24
CA SER A 38 20.06 4.32 -18.33
C SER A 38 18.89 4.26 -19.34
N LYS A 39 17.67 4.51 -18.87
CA LYS A 39 16.40 4.60 -19.62
C LYS A 39 16.01 3.33 -20.35
N GLU A 40 16.17 2.19 -19.66
CA GLU A 40 15.94 0.86 -20.24
C GLU A 40 14.45 0.42 -20.26
N THR A 41 13.51 1.34 -19.99
CA THR A 41 12.06 1.08 -19.81
C THR A 41 11.14 1.65 -20.90
N PRO A 42 11.50 1.65 -22.20
CA PRO A 42 10.80 2.46 -23.23
C PRO A 42 9.31 2.14 -23.39
N ASN A 43 8.86 0.92 -23.12
CA ASN A 43 7.44 0.56 -23.18
C ASN A 43 6.63 1.14 -22.01
N LEU A 44 7.23 1.27 -20.82
CA LEU A 44 6.59 1.87 -19.65
C LEU A 44 6.65 3.40 -19.72
N ASP A 45 7.75 3.95 -20.24
CA ASP A 45 7.87 5.37 -20.56
C ASP A 45 6.83 5.80 -21.61
N GLN A 46 6.60 4.98 -22.65
CA GLN A 46 5.53 5.21 -23.63
C GLN A 46 4.13 5.10 -23.00
N MET A 47 3.90 4.09 -22.13
CA MET A 47 2.63 3.97 -21.40
C MET A 47 2.35 5.19 -20.50
N ALA A 48 3.39 5.79 -19.92
CA ALA A 48 3.28 7.02 -19.13
C ALA A 48 2.92 8.23 -20.01
N LEU A 49 3.50 8.34 -21.21
CA LEU A 49 3.13 9.37 -22.20
C LEU A 49 1.69 9.21 -22.74
N GLU A 50 1.20 7.96 -22.85
CA GLU A 50 -0.15 7.64 -23.35
C GLU A 50 -1.24 7.69 -22.26
N GLY A 51 -0.88 7.90 -20.98
CA GLY A 51 -1.81 7.86 -19.85
C GLY A 51 -1.59 8.95 -18.79
N THR A 52 -1.76 8.58 -17.51
CA THR A 52 -1.57 9.46 -16.36
C THR A 52 -0.52 8.90 -15.41
N VAL A 53 0.50 9.70 -15.08
CA VAL A 53 1.49 9.40 -14.04
C VAL A 53 0.98 9.90 -12.69
N LEU A 54 1.03 9.04 -11.66
CA LEU A 54 0.78 9.42 -10.26
C LEU A 54 2.12 9.54 -9.52
N THR A 55 2.56 10.77 -9.23
CA THR A 55 3.84 11.02 -8.54
C THR A 55 3.78 10.67 -7.06
N ASP A 56 2.59 10.77 -6.46
CA ASP A 56 2.33 10.70 -5.02
C ASP A 56 1.63 9.38 -4.63
N PHE A 57 2.02 8.29 -5.27
CA PHE A 57 1.45 6.95 -5.08
C PHE A 57 2.22 6.12 -4.02
N TYR A 58 1.48 5.47 -3.13
CA TYR A 58 2.05 4.70 -2.01
C TYR A 58 1.56 3.26 -1.92
N THR A 59 2.43 2.36 -1.48
CA THR A 59 2.00 1.07 -0.94
C THR A 59 1.40 1.21 0.47
N ALA A 60 0.62 0.23 0.92
CA ALA A 60 0.01 0.18 2.25
C ALA A 60 0.91 -0.42 3.35
N ASN A 61 2.07 -0.98 2.97
CA ASN A 61 3.00 -1.63 3.89
C ASN A 61 4.43 -1.69 3.28
N PRO A 62 5.51 -1.75 4.08
CA PRO A 62 6.86 -1.94 3.54
C PRO A 62 7.12 -3.32 2.90
N LEU A 63 6.27 -4.34 3.08
CA LEU A 63 6.47 -5.69 2.50
C LEU A 63 5.38 -6.16 1.53
N CYS A 64 5.74 -7.15 0.71
CA CYS A 64 4.96 -7.71 -0.39
C CYS A 64 3.58 -8.27 0.03
N SER A 65 3.47 -9.29 0.89
CA SER A 65 2.18 -9.94 1.19
C SER A 65 1.14 -8.99 1.81
N PRO A 66 1.48 -8.16 2.81
CA PRO A 66 0.53 -7.18 3.35
C PRO A 66 0.07 -6.13 2.33
N SER A 67 0.97 -5.71 1.43
CA SER A 67 0.65 -4.76 0.34
C SER A 67 -0.28 -5.39 -0.70
N ARG A 68 -0.03 -6.64 -1.07
CA ARG A 68 -0.86 -7.44 -1.99
C ARG A 68 -2.25 -7.69 -1.40
N ALA A 69 -2.34 -8.01 -0.11
CA ALA A 69 -3.63 -8.10 0.59
C ALA A 69 -4.38 -6.76 0.60
N ALA A 70 -3.70 -5.65 0.89
CA ALA A 70 -4.31 -4.33 0.93
C ALA A 70 -4.84 -3.84 -0.44
N LEU A 71 -4.15 -4.17 -1.54
CA LEU A 71 -4.64 -3.99 -2.91
C LEU A 71 -5.95 -4.77 -3.11
N LEU A 72 -5.96 -6.05 -2.78
CA LEU A 72 -7.08 -6.94 -3.06
C LEU A 72 -8.33 -6.68 -2.21
N THR A 73 -8.22 -5.97 -1.08
CA THR A 73 -9.34 -5.68 -0.16
C THR A 73 -9.65 -4.19 0.02
N GLY A 74 -8.88 -3.28 -0.58
CA GLY A 74 -9.02 -1.83 -0.40
C GLY A 74 -8.87 -1.35 1.06
N ARG A 75 -8.18 -2.14 1.89
CA ARG A 75 -8.16 -2.02 3.35
C ARG A 75 -6.75 -2.19 3.89
N LEU A 76 -6.38 -1.41 4.90
CA LEU A 76 -5.05 -1.47 5.51
C LEU A 76 -4.77 -2.87 6.11
N PRO A 77 -3.51 -3.33 6.15
CA PRO A 77 -3.14 -4.64 6.70
C PRO A 77 -3.63 -4.88 8.12
N ILE A 78 -3.63 -3.81 8.94
CA ILE A 78 -4.13 -3.81 10.31
C ILE A 78 -5.63 -4.13 10.42
N ARG A 79 -6.42 -3.93 9.35
CA ARG A 79 -7.85 -4.21 9.28
C ARG A 79 -8.18 -5.57 8.65
N ASN A 80 -7.47 -5.97 7.59
CA ASN A 80 -7.69 -7.25 6.90
C ASN A 80 -6.95 -8.44 7.55
N GLY A 81 -6.07 -8.18 8.52
CA GLY A 81 -5.39 -9.21 9.32
C GLY A 81 -4.01 -9.62 8.80
N PHE A 82 -3.52 -9.05 7.69
CA PHE A 82 -2.17 -9.33 7.17
C PHE A 82 -1.07 -8.58 7.93
N TYR A 83 -0.99 -8.85 9.24
CA TYR A 83 0.06 -8.35 10.12
C TYR A 83 0.36 -9.38 11.22
N THR A 84 1.41 -9.12 12.02
CA THR A 84 1.73 -9.89 13.24
C THR A 84 1.65 -8.98 14.48
N ASP A 85 1.29 -9.56 15.62
CA ASP A 85 1.54 -8.96 16.95
C ASP A 85 2.41 -9.84 17.86
N ASN A 86 3.17 -10.79 17.29
CA ASN A 86 4.17 -11.56 18.04
C ASN A 86 5.24 -10.66 18.69
N ALA A 87 5.57 -9.53 18.07
CA ALA A 87 6.36 -8.44 18.64
C ALA A 87 5.93 -7.08 18.06
N HIS A 88 6.42 -6.00 18.66
CA HIS A 88 6.05 -4.63 18.28
C HIS A 88 6.70 -4.18 16.96
N ALA A 89 5.89 -3.55 16.12
CA ALA A 89 6.29 -2.92 14.85
C ALA A 89 7.08 -3.84 13.90
N ARG A 90 6.79 -5.15 13.89
CA ARG A 90 7.47 -6.14 13.04
C ARG A 90 6.89 -6.25 11.63
N ASN A 91 7.76 -6.36 10.65
CA ASN A 91 7.41 -6.85 9.33
C ASN A 91 7.03 -8.33 9.42
N ALA A 92 6.00 -8.74 8.68
CA ALA A 92 5.62 -10.13 8.54
C ALA A 92 5.04 -10.34 7.15
N TYR A 93 5.30 -11.51 6.58
CA TYR A 93 4.92 -11.86 5.22
C TYR A 93 4.73 -13.37 5.10
N THR A 94 4.04 -13.81 4.06
CA THR A 94 4.07 -15.21 3.63
C THR A 94 5.04 -15.32 2.46
N PRO A 95 5.86 -16.39 2.36
CA PRO A 95 6.53 -16.75 1.11
C PRO A 95 5.54 -16.71 -0.05
N GLN A 96 5.94 -16.16 -1.22
CA GLN A 96 5.01 -15.75 -2.28
C GLN A 96 4.09 -16.87 -2.86
N GLU A 97 4.34 -18.14 -2.55
CA GLU A 97 3.56 -19.30 -3.04
C GLU A 97 2.42 -19.74 -2.09
N ILE A 98 2.39 -19.28 -0.83
CA ILE A 98 1.40 -19.76 0.16
C ILE A 98 0.05 -19.05 0.00
N MET A 99 -1.00 -19.80 -0.35
CA MET A 99 -2.40 -19.36 -0.22
C MET A 99 -2.86 -19.29 1.24
N GLY A 100 -2.30 -18.34 2.00
CA GLY A 100 -2.82 -17.91 3.30
C GLY A 100 -4.09 -17.06 3.12
N GLY A 101 -5.21 -17.70 2.77
CA GLY A 101 -6.41 -16.99 2.34
C GLY A 101 -7.01 -16.05 3.40
N ILE A 102 -7.43 -14.85 2.98
CA ILE A 102 -8.21 -13.94 3.82
C ILE A 102 -9.64 -14.48 3.91
N THR A 103 -9.99 -15.15 5.01
CA THR A 103 -11.21 -15.96 5.13
C THR A 103 -12.52 -15.19 5.31
N SER A 104 -12.52 -13.86 5.12
CA SER A 104 -13.69 -12.99 5.39
C SER A 104 -13.76 -11.68 4.59
N GLU A 105 -12.84 -11.43 3.65
CA GLU A 105 -12.84 -10.25 2.78
C GLU A 105 -13.24 -10.64 1.35
N ILE A 106 -13.90 -9.72 0.63
CA ILE A 106 -14.25 -9.91 -0.78
C ILE A 106 -13.07 -9.42 -1.62
N LEU A 107 -12.56 -10.27 -2.51
CA LEU A 107 -11.35 -9.98 -3.27
C LEU A 107 -11.67 -9.21 -4.55
N LEU A 108 -10.77 -8.31 -4.93
CA LEU A 108 -10.92 -7.47 -6.11
C LEU A 108 -11.33 -8.26 -7.39
N PRO A 109 -10.72 -9.41 -7.77
CA PRO A 109 -11.11 -10.14 -8.97
C PRO A 109 -12.53 -10.73 -8.94
N GLU A 110 -13.13 -10.93 -7.77
CA GLU A 110 -14.51 -11.42 -7.61
C GLU A 110 -15.53 -10.33 -7.98
N LEU A 111 -15.15 -9.07 -7.74
CA LEU A 111 -15.95 -7.89 -8.03
C LEU A 111 -15.65 -7.30 -9.42
N LEU A 112 -14.43 -7.43 -9.95
CA LEU A 112 -14.03 -6.80 -11.21
C LEU A 112 -14.53 -7.50 -12.48
N LYS A 113 -15.85 -7.48 -12.65
CA LYS A 113 -16.44 -7.36 -13.98
C LYS A 113 -16.56 -5.89 -14.40
N LYS A 114 -15.38 -5.32 -14.67
CA LYS A 114 -15.07 -4.65 -15.95
C LYS A 114 -15.39 -3.13 -16.04
N SER A 115 -14.41 -2.27 -16.39
CA SER A 115 -14.47 -0.94 -17.08
C SER A 115 -13.00 -0.37 -17.21
N GLY A 116 -12.53 0.82 -17.61
CA GLY A 116 -13.04 2.14 -18.06
C GLY A 116 -12.00 2.87 -18.98
N THR A 117 -11.79 4.20 -18.91
CA THR A 117 -10.80 4.96 -19.76
C THR A 117 -10.31 6.29 -19.12
N ILE A 118 -9.11 6.77 -19.48
CA ILE A 118 -8.35 7.90 -18.88
C ILE A 118 -7.71 8.78 -20.00
N PRO A 119 -7.47 10.11 -19.82
CA PRO A 119 -6.74 10.96 -20.77
C PRO A 119 -5.23 10.67 -20.85
N ALA A 120 -4.58 11.08 -21.95
CA ALA A 120 -3.15 10.87 -22.20
C ALA A 120 -2.25 12.04 -21.74
N GLY A 121 -0.97 11.76 -21.47
CA GLY A 121 0.08 12.72 -21.19
C GLY A 121 -0.08 13.52 -19.89
N GLN A 122 -0.80 12.98 -18.89
CA GLN A 122 -1.13 13.69 -17.66
C GLN A 122 -0.18 13.35 -16.50
N VAL A 123 -0.03 14.27 -15.56
CA VAL A 123 0.59 14.03 -14.26
C VAL A 123 -0.40 14.46 -13.18
N SER A 124 -0.68 13.59 -12.21
CA SER A 124 -1.54 13.91 -11.07
C SER A 124 -0.78 13.75 -9.75
N HIS A 125 -0.89 14.79 -8.92
CA HIS A 125 -0.34 14.85 -7.56
C HIS A 125 -1.34 14.38 -6.50
N GLN A 126 -2.38 13.62 -6.89
CA GLN A 126 -3.28 12.95 -5.95
C GLN A 126 -2.47 12.02 -5.05
N ALA A 127 -2.42 12.35 -3.75
CA ALA A 127 -1.90 11.44 -2.74
C ALA A 127 -2.73 10.15 -2.78
N SER A 128 -2.13 9.08 -3.28
CA SER A 128 -2.80 7.84 -3.71
C SER A 128 -2.19 6.63 -3.01
N THR A 129 -2.93 5.54 -2.97
CA THR A 129 -2.50 4.27 -2.37
C THR A 129 -2.86 3.07 -3.25
N VAL A 130 -2.14 1.97 -3.08
CA VAL A 130 -2.46 0.68 -3.70
C VAL A 130 -3.87 0.17 -3.34
N MET A 131 -4.43 0.61 -2.21
CA MET A 131 -5.82 0.33 -1.79
C MET A 131 -6.85 1.09 -2.63
N ASP A 132 -6.49 2.26 -3.18
CA ASP A 132 -7.40 3.05 -4.00
C ASP A 132 -7.68 2.33 -5.34
N LEU A 133 -6.78 1.46 -5.80
CA LEU A 133 -7.00 0.60 -6.97
C LEU A 133 -8.22 -0.34 -6.78
N PHE A 134 -8.50 -0.78 -5.54
CA PHE A 134 -9.72 -1.54 -5.23
C PHE A 134 -10.96 -0.69 -5.50
N THR A 135 -11.12 0.42 -4.77
CA THR A 135 -12.31 1.25 -4.79
C THR A 135 -12.54 1.92 -6.15
N THR A 136 -11.47 2.41 -6.79
CA THR A 136 -11.52 2.95 -8.15
C THR A 136 -12.03 1.89 -9.13
N SER A 137 -11.50 0.67 -9.07
CA SER A 137 -11.93 -0.40 -9.95
C SER A 137 -13.37 -0.86 -9.71
N LEU A 138 -13.86 -0.82 -8.46
CA LEU A 138 -15.29 -1.02 -8.17
C LEU A 138 -16.17 0.06 -8.81
N LYS A 139 -15.77 1.33 -8.71
CA LYS A 139 -16.52 2.46 -9.25
C LYS A 139 -16.53 2.48 -10.76
N ILE A 140 -15.37 2.20 -11.36
CA ILE A 140 -15.19 1.84 -12.77
C ILE A 140 -16.21 0.76 -13.16
N ALA A 141 -16.26 -0.38 -12.45
CA ALA A 141 -17.18 -1.50 -12.69
C ALA A 141 -18.66 -1.23 -12.30
N SER A 142 -19.02 0.01 -11.96
CA SER A 142 -20.37 0.41 -11.52
C SER A 142 -20.91 -0.36 -10.31
N LEU A 143 -20.02 -0.83 -9.43
CA LEU A 143 -20.35 -1.55 -8.21
C LEU A 143 -20.41 -0.66 -6.97
N ASP A 144 -21.15 -1.17 -5.98
CA ASP A 144 -21.18 -0.64 -4.62
C ASP A 144 -19.89 -0.99 -3.87
N ILE A 145 -19.39 -0.05 -3.07
CA ILE A 145 -18.32 -0.30 -2.10
C ILE A 145 -18.96 -1.05 -0.92
N PRO A 146 -18.32 -2.06 -0.31
CA PRO A 146 -18.81 -2.71 0.91
C PRO A 146 -19.19 -1.71 2.01
N LYS A 147 -20.39 -1.88 2.58
CA LYS A 147 -21.02 -0.96 3.56
C LYS A 147 -21.01 -1.52 4.99
N ASP A 148 -20.60 -2.77 5.16
CA ASP A 148 -20.49 -3.50 6.42
C ASP A 148 -19.14 -3.30 7.12
N ARG A 149 -18.15 -2.74 6.42
CA ARG A 149 -16.76 -2.57 6.86
C ARG A 149 -16.19 -1.24 6.37
N VAL A 150 -15.21 -0.70 7.09
CA VAL A 150 -14.42 0.45 6.62
C VAL A 150 -13.57 0.03 5.42
N VAL A 151 -13.59 0.80 4.34
CA VAL A 151 -12.67 0.66 3.20
C VAL A 151 -11.77 1.90 3.18
N ASP A 152 -10.45 1.70 3.16
CA ASP A 152 -9.44 2.77 3.26
C ASP A 152 -9.06 3.34 1.87
N GLY A 153 -9.41 2.64 0.80
CA GLY A 153 -9.24 3.04 -0.59
C GLY A 153 -10.32 4.02 -1.08
N ILE A 154 -9.93 5.07 -1.80
CA ILE A 154 -10.81 6.05 -2.46
C ILE A 154 -10.98 5.77 -3.96
N ASP A 155 -11.95 6.43 -4.59
CA ASP A 155 -12.11 6.46 -6.04
C ASP A 155 -11.18 7.52 -6.64
N LEU A 156 -10.26 7.11 -7.52
CA LEU A 156 -9.32 7.97 -8.22
C LEU A 156 -9.87 8.50 -9.55
N MET A 157 -11.01 8.03 -10.06
CA MET A 157 -11.56 8.50 -11.35
C MET A 157 -11.77 10.03 -11.43
N PRO A 158 -12.18 10.74 -10.35
CA PRO A 158 -12.24 12.20 -10.36
C PRO A 158 -10.87 12.87 -10.57
N ALA A 159 -9.80 12.34 -9.96
CA ALA A 159 -8.44 12.84 -10.15
C ALA A 159 -7.91 12.47 -11.55
N LEU A 160 -7.98 11.20 -11.92
CA LEU A 160 -7.42 10.65 -13.17
C LEU A 160 -8.08 11.19 -14.44
N ALA A 161 -9.39 11.47 -14.42
CA ALA A 161 -10.13 11.89 -15.61
C ALA A 161 -10.60 13.35 -15.59
N GLN A 162 -10.45 14.08 -14.48
CA GLN A 162 -10.95 15.46 -14.33
C GLN A 162 -10.03 16.39 -13.51
N ASP A 163 -8.85 15.93 -13.08
CA ASP A 163 -7.92 16.61 -12.15
C ASP A 163 -8.58 17.09 -10.84
N LYS A 164 -9.64 16.40 -10.41
CA LYS A 164 -10.36 16.69 -9.16
C LYS A 164 -9.72 15.94 -8.00
N ASN A 165 -8.54 16.42 -7.63
CA ASN A 165 -7.77 15.90 -6.50
C ASN A 165 -8.53 16.13 -5.17
N LYS A 166 -8.42 15.16 -4.26
CA LYS A 166 -9.06 15.12 -2.95
C LYS A 166 -7.98 14.97 -1.86
N GLU A 167 -7.99 15.84 -0.87
CA GLU A 167 -7.14 15.66 0.32
C GLU A 167 -7.50 14.37 1.06
N ARG A 168 -6.48 13.59 1.43
CA ARG A 168 -6.59 12.40 2.28
C ARG A 168 -5.32 12.19 3.11
N PRO A 169 -5.41 11.55 4.28
CA PRO A 169 -4.25 11.01 4.96
C PRO A 169 -3.72 9.73 4.27
N ILE A 170 -2.41 9.55 4.30
CA ILE A 170 -1.73 8.27 4.00
C ILE A 170 -1.15 7.74 5.31
N PHE A 171 -1.52 6.52 5.70
CA PHE A 171 -1.11 5.88 6.95
C PHE A 171 -0.02 4.82 6.69
N TYR A 172 1.16 4.99 7.28
CA TYR A 172 2.28 4.08 7.11
C TYR A 172 2.36 3.12 8.32
N TYR A 173 1.92 1.88 8.11
CA TYR A 173 1.96 0.82 9.13
C TYR A 173 3.19 -0.08 8.97
N ARG A 174 3.76 -0.51 10.11
CA ARG A 174 4.73 -1.61 10.20
C ARG A 174 4.19 -2.59 11.25
N GLY A 175 3.85 -3.81 10.82
CA GLY A 175 3.16 -4.78 11.66
C GLY A 175 1.90 -4.22 12.33
N ASN A 176 1.91 -4.26 13.66
CA ASN A 176 0.78 -3.83 14.51
C ASN A 176 0.72 -2.30 14.80
N GLU A 177 1.69 -1.50 14.35
CA GLU A 177 1.91 -0.11 14.77
C GLU A 177 1.83 0.91 13.61
N LEU A 178 1.35 2.12 13.92
CA LEU A 178 1.28 3.25 12.99
C LEU A 178 2.55 4.09 13.08
N MET A 179 3.51 3.83 12.20
CA MET A 179 4.83 4.47 12.22
C MET A 179 4.76 5.94 11.84
N ALA A 180 4.04 6.27 10.76
CA ALA A 180 3.95 7.63 10.23
C ALA A 180 2.60 7.94 9.57
N VAL A 181 2.32 9.24 9.37
CA VAL A 181 1.18 9.73 8.57
C VAL A 181 1.61 10.88 7.68
N ARG A 182 1.20 10.86 6.39
CA ARG A 182 1.27 12.02 5.49
C ARG A 182 -0.12 12.68 5.41
N TYR A 183 -0.18 14.00 5.47
CA TYR A 183 -1.34 14.81 5.08
C TYR A 183 -0.88 16.02 4.26
N GLY A 184 -1.50 16.24 3.09
CA GLY A 184 -1.02 17.25 2.13
C GLY A 184 0.43 17.00 1.71
N LEU A 185 1.30 17.99 1.92
CA LEU A 185 2.76 17.89 1.69
C LEU A 185 3.57 17.50 2.95
N TYR A 186 2.93 17.36 4.11
CA TYR A 186 3.60 17.08 5.37
C TYR A 186 3.57 15.61 5.73
N LYS A 187 4.67 15.07 6.29
CA LYS A 187 4.77 13.71 6.80
C LYS A 187 5.33 13.70 8.23
N SER A 188 4.60 13.05 9.14
CA SER A 188 4.88 12.97 10.57
C SER A 188 5.20 11.54 10.98
N HIS A 189 6.35 11.30 11.59
CA HIS A 189 6.75 10.01 12.17
C HIS A 189 6.49 9.99 13.67
N PHE A 190 5.68 9.03 14.10
CA PHE A 190 5.37 8.69 15.49
C PHE A 190 6.35 7.63 16.03
N TRP A 191 6.88 6.79 15.14
CA TRP A 191 7.93 5.82 15.44
C TRP A 191 8.94 5.76 14.29
N CYS A 192 10.23 5.63 14.63
CA CYS A 192 11.32 5.51 13.66
C CYS A 192 12.14 4.25 13.96
N TRP A 193 12.34 3.39 12.95
CA TRP A 193 13.15 2.16 13.05
C TRP A 193 13.55 1.62 11.67
N THR A 194 14.80 1.17 11.51
CA THR A 194 15.28 0.44 10.32
C THR A 194 15.16 -1.06 10.52
N ASN A 195 16.11 -1.68 11.21
CA ASN A 195 16.20 -3.10 11.57
C ASN A 195 16.93 -3.27 12.91
N SER A 196 17.06 -4.48 13.45
CA SER A 196 17.84 -4.67 14.69
C SER A 196 19.34 -4.43 14.49
N TYR A 197 20.05 -4.09 15.56
CA TYR A 197 21.51 -3.93 15.52
C TYR A 197 22.22 -5.28 15.31
N GLU A 198 21.56 -6.37 15.69
CA GLU A 198 21.93 -7.76 15.44
C GLU A 198 21.89 -8.09 13.94
N GLU A 199 20.84 -7.67 13.21
CA GLU A 199 20.73 -7.80 11.76
C GLU A 199 21.75 -6.91 11.02
N PHE A 200 21.93 -5.67 11.47
CA PHE A 200 22.92 -4.75 10.88
C PHE A 200 24.34 -5.31 10.98
N LYS A 201 24.71 -5.92 12.12
CA LYS A 201 25.99 -6.64 12.28
C LYS A 201 26.14 -7.88 11.39
N GLN A 202 25.04 -8.43 10.87
CA GLN A 202 25.03 -9.52 9.89
C GLN A 202 25.11 -9.02 8.44
N GLY A 203 25.21 -7.70 8.22
CA GLY A 203 25.31 -7.07 6.90
C GLY A 203 23.96 -6.70 6.29
N ILE A 204 22.85 -6.78 7.04
CA ILE A 204 21.54 -6.35 6.58
C ILE A 204 21.44 -4.83 6.80
N ASP A 205 21.46 -4.06 5.71
CA ASP A 205 21.28 -2.60 5.74
C ASP A 205 20.11 -2.20 4.83
N PHE A 206 19.08 -1.58 5.42
CA PHE A 206 17.91 -1.06 4.70
C PHE A 206 18.09 0.39 4.22
N CYS A 207 19.17 1.06 4.61
CA CYS A 207 19.43 2.48 4.34
C CYS A 207 20.91 2.72 3.90
N PRO A 208 21.45 1.95 2.94
CA PRO A 208 22.87 2.02 2.58
C PRO A 208 23.29 3.43 2.16
N GLY A 209 24.27 3.99 2.89
CA GLY A 209 24.77 5.35 2.67
C GLY A 209 23.91 6.48 3.25
N MET A 210 22.89 6.17 4.08
CA MET A 210 22.00 7.16 4.69
C MET A 210 21.99 7.05 6.23
N ASP A 211 22.54 8.05 6.91
CA ASP A 211 22.39 8.26 8.36
C ASP A 211 21.69 9.60 8.62
N LEU A 212 20.48 9.52 9.19
CA LEU A 212 19.60 10.61 9.57
C LEU A 212 19.24 10.47 11.05
N LYS A 213 19.97 11.21 11.89
CA LYS A 213 19.87 11.16 13.36
C LYS A 213 18.43 11.25 13.87
N GLY A 214 17.98 10.20 14.56
CA GLY A 214 16.63 10.09 15.13
C GLY A 214 15.57 9.52 14.17
N VAL A 215 15.96 9.18 12.94
CA VAL A 215 15.10 8.66 11.87
C VAL A 215 15.59 7.28 11.43
N THR A 216 16.81 7.17 10.89
CA THR A 216 17.45 5.88 10.60
C THR A 216 18.10 5.35 11.87
N SER A 217 17.39 4.48 12.59
CA SER A 217 17.79 3.98 13.90
C SER A 217 17.60 2.48 13.98
N HIS A 218 18.61 1.76 14.49
CA HIS A 218 18.51 0.33 14.75
C HIS A 218 17.74 0.00 16.06
N GLU A 219 17.53 1.00 16.91
CA GLU A 219 16.59 0.96 18.03
C GLU A 219 15.22 1.52 17.62
N GLN A 220 14.13 0.97 18.18
CA GLN A 220 12.77 1.47 17.93
C GLN A 220 12.55 2.79 18.70
N LEU A 221 12.65 3.93 18.01
CA LEU A 221 12.49 5.25 18.62
C LEU A 221 11.02 5.66 18.69
N ASN A 222 10.54 5.95 19.90
CA ASN A 222 9.19 6.44 20.17
C ASN A 222 9.15 7.98 20.14
N HIS A 223 8.50 8.55 19.13
CA HIS A 223 8.30 9.99 18.97
C HIS A 223 6.84 10.41 19.22
N THR A 224 5.97 9.54 19.74
CA THR A 224 4.52 9.81 19.87
C THR A 224 4.18 11.09 20.65
N ALA A 225 5.02 11.51 21.60
CA ALA A 225 4.84 12.74 22.37
C ALA A 225 5.34 14.02 21.66
N GLN A 226 6.22 13.89 20.67
CA GLN A 226 6.71 14.98 19.82
C GLN A 226 7.14 14.42 18.45
N PRO A 227 6.19 14.15 17.54
CA PRO A 227 6.47 13.48 16.28
C PRO A 227 7.45 14.25 15.39
N ILE A 228 8.29 13.54 14.63
CA ILE A 228 9.23 14.16 13.69
C ILE A 228 8.48 14.52 12.41
N LEU A 229 8.53 15.79 12.00
CA LEU A 229 7.79 16.32 10.86
C LEU A 229 8.71 16.73 9.71
N PHE A 230 8.34 16.35 8.49
CA PHE A 230 8.98 16.74 7.23
C PHE A 230 7.96 17.39 6.26
N HIS A 231 8.45 18.14 5.27
CA HIS A 231 7.65 18.67 4.17
C HIS A 231 8.18 18.13 2.83
N LEU A 232 7.53 17.09 2.32
CA LEU A 232 8.00 16.27 1.19
C LEU A 232 8.22 17.09 -0.10
N GLY A 233 7.41 18.13 -0.35
CA GLY A 233 7.58 19.02 -1.50
C GLY A 233 8.78 19.99 -1.43
N ARG A 234 9.58 19.93 -0.36
CA ARG A 234 10.84 20.70 -0.18
C ARG A 234 12.00 19.80 0.25
N ASP A 235 11.68 18.70 0.93
CA ASP A 235 12.59 17.69 1.44
C ASP A 235 11.98 16.30 1.22
N PRO A 236 11.99 15.78 -0.03
CA PRO A 236 11.45 14.46 -0.35
C PRO A 236 12.31 13.31 0.21
N GLY A 237 13.56 13.60 0.59
CA GLY A 237 14.49 12.66 1.22
C GLY A 237 14.48 12.67 2.75
N GLU A 238 13.55 13.39 3.37
CA GLU A 238 13.30 13.40 4.83
C GLU A 238 14.55 13.73 5.68
N LYS A 239 15.40 14.65 5.17
CA LYS A 239 16.69 15.04 5.76
C LYS A 239 16.59 16.18 6.78
N TYR A 240 15.54 17.01 6.69
CA TYR A 240 15.45 18.31 7.37
C TYR A 240 14.19 18.42 8.22
N GLN A 241 14.30 17.99 9.47
CA GLN A 241 13.21 17.99 10.46
C GLN A 241 12.70 19.42 10.75
N ILE A 242 11.38 19.62 10.64
CA ILE A 242 10.73 20.90 10.94
C ILE A 242 10.68 21.09 12.47
N SER A 243 11.20 22.22 12.96
CA SER A 243 11.32 22.47 14.40
C SER A 243 9.95 22.49 15.11
N PRO A 244 9.76 21.69 16.20
CA PRO A 244 8.52 21.67 17.00
C PRO A 244 8.11 23.02 17.62
N LYS A 245 9.03 24.00 17.65
CA LYS A 245 8.75 25.36 18.14
C LYS A 245 8.06 26.24 17.10
N SER A 246 8.17 25.92 15.82
CA SER A 246 7.66 26.72 14.69
C SER A 246 6.12 26.78 14.65
N SER A 247 5.59 27.77 13.92
CA SER A 247 4.16 27.84 13.57
C SER A 247 3.77 26.77 12.55
N GLU A 248 4.62 26.52 11.54
CA GLU A 248 4.45 25.48 10.51
C GLU A 248 4.20 24.11 11.13
N TYR A 249 5.07 23.68 12.06
CA TYR A 249 4.90 22.41 12.78
C TYR A 249 3.56 22.32 13.50
N LYS A 250 3.18 23.37 14.24
CA LYS A 250 1.94 23.38 15.03
C LYS A 250 0.69 23.34 14.17
N ALA A 251 0.72 24.00 13.00
CA ALA A 251 -0.37 23.95 12.03
C ALA A 251 -0.48 22.54 11.40
N ALA A 252 0.61 22.03 10.81
CA ALA A 252 0.61 20.71 10.17
C ALA A 252 0.27 19.57 11.14
N MET A 253 0.79 19.60 12.37
CA MET A 253 0.50 18.59 13.38
C MET A 253 -0.94 18.65 13.90
N ASN A 254 -1.61 19.81 13.90
CA ASN A 254 -3.05 19.88 14.25
C ASN A 254 -3.90 19.09 13.24
N GLU A 255 -3.66 19.30 11.94
CA GLU A 255 -4.35 18.56 10.88
C GLU A 255 -4.03 17.06 10.92
N ILE A 256 -2.73 16.70 10.99
CA ILE A 256 -2.30 15.30 11.06
C ILE A 256 -2.86 14.58 12.31
N MET A 257 -2.85 15.22 13.48
CA MET A 257 -3.37 14.59 14.70
C MET A 257 -4.89 14.38 14.65
N ARG A 258 -5.64 15.27 13.98
CA ARG A 258 -7.08 15.11 13.78
C ARG A 258 -7.39 13.86 12.94
N GLU A 259 -6.63 13.64 11.87
CA GLU A 259 -6.77 12.46 11.03
C GLU A 259 -6.32 11.18 11.75
N VAL A 260 -5.21 11.23 12.51
CA VAL A 260 -4.76 10.13 13.38
C VAL A 260 -5.83 9.77 14.42
N GLU A 261 -6.47 10.76 15.03
CA GLU A 261 -7.57 10.53 15.97
C GLU A 261 -8.80 9.92 15.29
N MET A 262 -9.24 10.44 14.14
CA MET A 262 -10.40 9.93 13.42
C MET A 262 -10.19 8.48 12.95
N HIS A 263 -8.99 8.19 12.45
CA HIS A 263 -8.57 6.85 12.06
C HIS A 263 -8.51 5.90 13.25
N LYS A 264 -7.93 6.31 14.39
CA LYS A 264 -7.91 5.49 15.63
C LYS A 264 -9.32 5.26 16.19
N LYS A 265 -10.21 6.25 16.15
CA LYS A 265 -11.64 6.13 16.57
C LYS A 265 -12.43 5.14 15.70
N THR A 266 -12.01 4.93 14.45
CA THR A 266 -12.62 3.97 13.50
C THR A 266 -11.77 2.69 13.31
N MET A 267 -10.78 2.44 14.18
CA MET A 267 -9.87 1.30 14.04
C MET A 267 -10.40 0.03 14.73
N ILE A 268 -11.15 -0.77 13.97
CA ILE A 268 -11.35 -2.19 14.27
C ILE A 268 -10.20 -2.96 13.62
N LYS A 269 -9.32 -3.57 14.45
CA LYS A 269 -8.23 -4.42 13.96
C LYS A 269 -8.77 -5.78 13.51
N GLY A 270 -8.22 -6.32 12.42
CA GLY A 270 -8.45 -7.71 12.02
C GLY A 270 -7.68 -8.67 12.93
N THR A 271 -8.05 -9.95 12.96
CA THR A 271 -7.24 -10.97 13.65
C THR A 271 -5.92 -11.16 12.90
N PRO A 272 -4.74 -11.02 13.55
CA PRO A 272 -3.45 -11.15 12.88
C PRO A 272 -3.22 -12.59 12.40
N GLN A 273 -3.10 -12.76 11.09
CA GLN A 273 -2.92 -14.06 10.43
C GLN A 273 -1.45 -14.53 10.49
N LEU A 274 -0.49 -13.59 10.58
CA LEU A 274 0.94 -13.87 10.41
C LEU A 274 1.66 -14.23 11.72
N ASN A 275 0.91 -14.74 12.70
CA ASN A 275 1.44 -15.09 14.03
C ASN A 275 1.91 -16.54 14.14
N MET A 276 1.35 -17.47 13.37
CA MET A 276 1.54 -18.92 13.56
C MET A 276 2.15 -19.57 12.32
N CYS A 277 3.19 -20.36 12.55
CA CYS A 277 3.95 -21.09 11.54
C CYS A 277 3.89 -22.59 11.85
N ASP A 278 3.92 -23.43 10.82
CA ASP A 278 4.03 -24.89 10.94
C ASP A 278 4.81 -25.44 9.74
N GLN A 279 5.72 -26.39 9.97
CA GLN A 279 6.48 -27.03 8.90
C GLN A 279 5.63 -28.01 8.06
N ALA A 280 4.57 -28.60 8.61
CA ALA A 280 3.72 -29.54 7.86
C ALA A 280 2.78 -28.87 6.84
N VAL A 281 2.56 -27.55 6.93
CA VAL A 281 1.70 -26.80 5.99
C VAL A 281 2.46 -26.17 4.81
N MET A 282 3.78 -26.42 4.70
CA MET A 282 4.56 -26.10 3.50
C MET A 282 4.09 -26.98 2.31
N HIS A 283 4.58 -26.68 1.10
CA HIS A 283 4.12 -27.26 -0.18
C HIS A 283 4.55 -28.72 -0.43
N TRP A 284 4.39 -29.62 0.56
CA TRP A 284 4.75 -31.04 0.45
C TRP A 284 3.87 -31.81 -0.55
N SER A 285 2.58 -31.51 -0.61
CA SER A 285 1.62 -32.27 -1.44
C SER A 285 0.58 -31.35 -2.11
N PRO A 286 1.02 -30.45 -3.01
CA PRO A 286 0.11 -29.51 -3.67
C PRO A 286 -0.84 -30.23 -4.65
N PRO A 287 -2.03 -29.67 -4.92
CA PRO A 287 -2.96 -30.22 -5.91
C PRO A 287 -2.27 -30.44 -7.26
N GLY A 288 -2.33 -31.66 -7.79
CA GLY A 288 -1.67 -32.06 -9.03
C GLY A 288 -0.37 -32.85 -8.85
N CYS A 289 0.31 -32.80 -7.69
CA CYS A 289 1.59 -33.50 -7.49
C CYS A 289 1.51 -35.01 -7.77
N LYS A 290 0.34 -35.64 -7.56
CA LYS A 290 0.11 -37.08 -7.80
C LYS A 290 0.15 -37.46 -9.28
N ILE A 291 -0.15 -36.52 -10.17
CA ILE A 291 -0.11 -36.71 -11.63
C ILE A 291 1.33 -36.53 -12.13
N LEU A 292 2.07 -35.61 -11.52
CA LEU A 292 3.49 -35.34 -11.81
C LEU A 292 4.45 -36.34 -11.14
N ASN A 293 3.95 -37.21 -10.25
CA ASN A 293 4.73 -38.08 -9.38
C ASN A 293 5.73 -37.32 -8.48
N ASP A 294 5.34 -36.12 -8.03
CA ASP A 294 6.17 -35.16 -7.31
C ASP A 294 5.54 -34.75 -5.96
N CYS A 295 4.90 -35.70 -5.28
CA CYS A 295 4.39 -35.48 -3.92
C CYS A 295 5.45 -35.89 -2.89
N LEU A 296 5.83 -34.95 -2.03
CA LEU A 296 6.67 -35.20 -0.87
C LEU A 296 5.81 -35.56 0.36
N LYS A 297 6.43 -36.21 1.35
CA LYS A 297 5.80 -36.51 2.63
C LYS A 297 6.07 -35.36 3.62
N PRO A 298 5.05 -34.74 4.24
CA PRO A 298 5.28 -33.72 5.26
C PRO A 298 5.99 -34.29 6.50
N PRO A 299 6.81 -33.49 7.20
CA PRO A 299 7.40 -33.85 8.48
C PRO A 299 6.33 -33.91 9.58
N ALA A 300 6.67 -34.54 10.70
CA ALA A 300 5.86 -34.44 11.91
C ALA A 300 6.23 -33.14 12.67
N SER A 301 5.24 -32.32 12.96
CA SER A 301 5.40 -30.97 13.52
C SER A 301 4.23 -30.60 14.45
N LYS A 302 4.26 -29.37 14.97
CA LYS A 302 3.15 -28.71 15.69
C LYS A 302 3.21 -27.22 15.37
N PRO A 303 2.09 -26.48 15.36
CA PRO A 303 2.12 -25.03 15.17
C PRO A 303 2.92 -24.32 16.27
N TYR A 304 3.76 -23.37 15.86
CA TYR A 304 4.57 -22.51 16.72
C TYR A 304 4.42 -21.04 16.31
N LYS A 305 4.87 -20.10 17.15
CA LYS A 305 4.87 -18.68 16.77
C LYS A 305 5.91 -18.44 15.68
N CYS A 306 5.54 -17.78 14.59
CA CYS A 306 6.50 -17.29 13.61
C CYS A 306 7.46 -16.28 14.28
N ASP A 307 8.76 -16.40 13.99
CA ASP A 307 9.76 -15.42 14.39
C ASP A 307 9.90 -14.35 13.30
N TRP A 308 9.99 -13.09 13.70
CA TRP A 308 10.00 -11.92 12.83
C TRP A 308 11.07 -10.94 13.35
N PRO A 309 12.26 -10.88 12.75
CA PRO A 309 13.40 -10.15 13.33
C PRO A 309 13.25 -8.63 13.19
N HIS A 310 12.77 -8.16 12.04
CA HIS A 310 12.47 -6.76 11.70
C HIS A 310 10.98 -6.54 11.41
#